data_AF-A0A2T0B6S4-F1
#
_entry.id   AF-A0A2T0B6S4-F1
#
_cell.length_a   1.000
_cell.length_b   1.000
_cell.length_c   1.000
_cell.angle_alpha   90.00
_cell.angle_beta   90.00
_cell.angle_gamma   90.00
#
_symmetry.space_group_name_H-M   'P 1'
#
loop_
_entity.id
_entity.type
_entity.pdbx_description
1 polymer ?
#
loop_
_entity_poly.entity_id
_entity_poly.type
_entity_poly.pdbx_seq_one_letter_code
_entity_poly.pdbx_strand_id
1 'polypeptide(L)'
;MTGDVKLKNILKYIPGFRTGEKYKMIVASIYYITCAIAILPNWGLFLLFFAAPFVLFFGMSAFKNKSRSSAVVCLIAVLIMCLGRALIALK
;
A
#
# COMPACT_ATOMS: atom_id res chain seq x y z
N MET A 1 -25.77 7.89 10.18
CA MET A 1 -25.35 8.14 8.77
C MET A 1 -23.92 8.67 8.61
N THR A 2 -23.26 9.15 9.68
CA THR A 2 -21.90 9.74 9.61
C THR A 2 -20.75 8.74 9.49
N GLY A 3 -20.94 7.48 9.93
CA GLY A 3 -19.89 6.45 9.93
C GLY A 3 -19.51 5.91 8.55
N ASP A 4 -20.50 5.71 7.68
CA ASP A 4 -20.31 5.18 6.31
C ASP A 4 -19.46 6.11 5.44
N VAL A 5 -19.65 7.42 5.60
CA VAL A 5 -18.90 8.46 4.89
C VAL A 5 -17.42 8.49 5.31
N LYS A 6 -17.11 8.30 6.60
CA LYS A 6 -15.73 8.25 7.10
C LYS A 6 -14.98 7.03 6.58
N LEU A 7 -15.60 5.85 6.60
CA LEU A 7 -14.99 4.62 6.11
C LEU A 7 -14.62 4.72 4.62
N LYS A 8 -15.55 5.24 3.80
CA LYS A 8 -15.31 5.49 2.38
C LYS A 8 -14.13 6.43 2.11
N ASN A 9 -13.87 7.38 3.00
CA ASN A 9 -12.72 8.29 2.87
C ASN A 9 -11.40 7.63 3.25
N ILE A 10 -11.38 6.72 4.23
CA ILE A 10 -10.16 5.97 4.61
C ILE A 10 -9.76 5.02 3.49
N LEU A 11 -10.72 4.28 2.93
CA LEU A 11 -10.45 3.32 1.85
C LEU A 11 -9.80 3.98 0.63
N LYS A 12 -10.06 5.26 0.37
CA LYS A 12 -9.44 5.99 -0.75
C LYS A 12 -7.93 6.14 -0.65
N TYR A 13 -7.35 6.00 0.55
CA TYR A 13 -5.90 6.00 0.76
C TYR A 13 -5.23 4.68 0.40
N ILE A 14 -6.00 3.58 0.32
CA ILE A 14 -5.49 2.27 -0.05
C ILE A 14 -5.39 2.20 -1.58
N PRO A 15 -4.19 1.99 -2.15
CA PRO A 15 -4.04 1.76 -3.59
C PRO A 15 -4.96 0.63 -4.06
N GLY A 16 -5.68 0.88 -5.16
CA GLY A 16 -6.72 -0.04 -5.69
C GLY A 16 -8.14 0.23 -5.17
N PHE A 17 -8.30 0.96 -4.07
CA PHE A 17 -9.62 1.33 -3.52
C PHE A 17 -10.01 2.79 -3.84
N ARG A 18 -9.07 3.59 -4.34
CA ARG A 18 -9.23 5.03 -4.59
C ARG A 18 -10.39 5.41 -5.52
N THR A 19 -10.71 4.60 -6.51
CA THR A 19 -11.78 4.89 -7.49
C THR A 19 -13.16 4.42 -7.03
N GLY A 20 -13.24 3.54 -6.01
CA GLY A 20 -14.49 2.91 -5.59
C GLY A 20 -15.07 1.91 -6.60
N GLU A 21 -14.38 1.61 -7.70
CA GLU A 21 -14.82 0.61 -8.67
C GLU A 21 -14.70 -0.80 -8.09
N LYS A 22 -15.82 -1.52 -8.04
CA LYS A 22 -15.92 -2.83 -7.36
C LYS A 22 -14.87 -3.83 -7.83
N TYR A 23 -14.62 -3.95 -9.13
CA TYR A 23 -13.63 -4.91 -9.64
C TYR A 23 -12.20 -4.56 -9.22
N LYS A 24 -11.82 -3.27 -9.24
CA LYS A 24 -10.50 -2.80 -8.77
C LYS A 24 -10.32 -3.09 -7.28
N MET A 25 -11.37 -2.86 -6.48
CA MET A 25 -11.37 -3.15 -5.06
C MET A 25 -11.26 -4.66 -4.78
N ILE A 26 -11.93 -5.52 -5.54
CA ILE A 26 -11.83 -6.98 -5.40
C ILE A 26 -10.40 -7.45 -5.69
N VAL A 27 -9.81 -7.00 -6.81
CA VAL A 27 -8.42 -7.33 -7.17
C VAL A 27 -7.45 -6.85 -6.08
N ALA A 28 -7.61 -5.62 -5.61
CA ALA A 28 -6.78 -5.07 -4.54
C ALA A 28 -6.96 -5.85 -3.22
N SER A 29 -8.19 -6.26 -2.88
CA SER A 29 -8.46 -7.08 -1.69
C SER A 29 -7.72 -8.41 -1.75
N ILE A 30 -7.82 -9.12 -2.88
CA ILE A 30 -7.11 -10.39 -3.09
C ILE A 30 -5.60 -10.17 -2.93
N TYR A 31 -5.06 -9.11 -3.54
CA TYR A 31 -3.64 -8.76 -3.41
C TYR A 31 -3.20 -8.55 -1.96
N TYR A 32 -3.92 -7.73 -1.18
CA TYR A 32 -3.56 -7.46 0.21
C TYR A 32 -3.74 -8.68 1.13
N ILE A 33 -4.73 -9.54 0.85
CA ILE A 33 -4.89 -10.82 1.56
C ILE A 33 -3.69 -11.73 1.26
N THR A 34 -3.26 -11.84 0.00
CA THR A 34 -2.08 -12.61 -0.37
C THR A 34 -0.82 -12.07 0.32
N CYS A 35 -0.67 -10.75 0.40
CA CYS A 35 0.41 -10.14 1.17
C CYS A 35 0.33 -10.55 2.65
N ALA A 36 -0.86 -10.50 3.27
CA ALA A 36 -1.03 -10.88 4.67
C ALA A 36 -0.66 -12.35 4.95
N ILE A 37 -0.94 -13.26 4.03
CA ILE A 37 -0.52 -14.68 4.13
C ILE A 37 1.02 -14.80 4.14
N ALA A 38 1.74 -13.90 3.46
CA ALA A 38 3.21 -13.90 3.41
C ALA A 38 3.88 -13.59 4.76
N ILE A 39 3.12 -13.14 5.77
CA ILE A 39 3.62 -12.97 7.15
C ILE A 39 4.11 -14.31 7.73
N LEU A 40 3.40 -15.42 7.44
CA LEU A 40 3.70 -16.75 7.99
C LEU A 40 5.12 -17.23 7.64
N PRO A 41 5.56 -17.23 6.36
CA PRO A 41 6.92 -17.64 6.03
C PRO A 41 7.96 -16.56 6.37
N ASN A 42 7.68 -15.28 6.08
CA ASN A 42 8.68 -14.22 6.19
C ASN A 42 8.06 -12.82 6.32
N TRP A 43 8.20 -12.21 7.50
CA TRP A 43 7.78 -10.84 7.79
C TRP A 43 8.34 -9.80 6.81
N GLY A 44 9.58 -9.95 6.37
CA GLY A 44 10.19 -9.05 5.41
C GLY A 44 9.56 -9.15 4.01
N LEU A 45 9.13 -10.34 3.61
CA LEU A 45 8.42 -10.55 2.34
C LEU A 45 7.04 -9.88 2.35
N PHE A 46 6.32 -9.97 3.48
CA PHE A 46 5.08 -9.23 3.69
C PHE A 46 5.30 -7.73 3.54
N LEU A 47 6.25 -7.14 4.27
CA LEU A 47 6.50 -5.69 4.24
C LEU A 47 6.89 -5.21 2.84
N LEU A 48 7.71 -6.00 2.13
CA LEU A 48 8.15 -5.68 0.78
C LEU A 48 6.97 -5.58 -0.20
N PHE A 49 6.12 -6.60 -0.24
CA PHE A 49 4.98 -6.61 -1.17
C PHE A 49 3.87 -5.69 -0.72
N PHE A 50 3.55 -5.64 0.58
CA PHE A 50 2.50 -4.78 1.10
C PHE A 50 2.75 -3.29 0.80
N ALA A 51 4.01 -2.84 0.90
CA ALA A 51 4.37 -1.45 0.62
C ALA A 51 4.53 -1.12 -0.87
N ALA A 52 4.70 -2.11 -1.74
CA ALA A 52 5.00 -1.89 -3.17
C ALA A 52 3.94 -1.05 -3.91
N PRO A 53 2.61 -1.27 -3.77
CA PRO A 53 1.61 -0.43 -4.42
C PRO A 53 1.68 1.02 -3.94
N PHE A 54 2.02 1.25 -2.68
CA PHE A 54 2.14 2.61 -2.16
C PHE A 54 3.31 3.35 -2.83
N VAL A 55 4.46 2.69 -2.97
CA VAL A 55 5.60 3.26 -3.73
C VAL A 55 5.22 3.55 -5.17
N LEU A 56 4.60 2.61 -5.88
CA LEU A 56 4.24 2.80 -7.29
C LEU A 56 3.20 3.91 -7.48
N PHE A 57 2.05 3.82 -6.81
CA PHE A 57 0.93 4.73 -7.05
C PHE A 57 1.16 6.13 -6.44
N PHE A 58 1.72 6.21 -5.23
CA PHE A 58 2.05 7.52 -4.64
C PHE A 58 3.32 8.10 -5.24
N GLY A 59 4.28 7.29 -5.67
CA GLY A 59 5.44 7.74 -6.45
C GLY A 59 5.01 8.38 -7.76
N MET A 60 4.22 7.68 -8.58
CA MET A 60 3.65 8.26 -9.81
C MET A 60 2.88 9.55 -9.54
N SER A 61 2.08 9.59 -8.47
CA SER A 61 1.35 10.79 -8.08
C SER A 61 2.26 11.94 -7.63
N ALA A 62 3.36 11.63 -6.93
CA ALA A 62 4.34 12.59 -6.47
C ALA A 62 5.10 13.20 -7.66
N PHE A 63 5.52 12.40 -8.63
CA PHE A 63 6.21 12.89 -9.82
C PHE A 63 5.26 13.65 -10.76
N LYS A 64 4.09 13.09 -11.07
CA LYS A 64 3.15 13.69 -12.01
C LYS A 64 2.52 14.98 -11.49
N ASN A 65 2.07 14.98 -10.22
CA ASN A 65 1.32 16.10 -9.66
C ASN A 65 2.17 16.99 -8.73
N LYS A 66 3.47 16.68 -8.55
CA LYS A 66 4.37 17.37 -7.59
C LYS A 66 3.79 17.47 -6.17
N SER A 67 2.97 16.50 -5.78
CA SER A 67 2.28 16.49 -4.49
C SER A 67 3.23 16.12 -3.36
N ARG A 68 3.45 17.04 -2.41
CA ARG A 68 4.26 16.80 -1.21
C ARG A 68 3.70 15.65 -0.38
N SER A 69 2.39 15.60 -0.16
CA SER A 69 1.75 14.53 0.61
C SER A 69 1.97 13.17 -0.03
N SER A 70 1.91 13.08 -1.36
CA SER A 70 2.19 11.83 -2.07
C SER A 70 3.67 11.45 -2.00
N ALA A 71 4.58 12.43 -2.06
CA ALA A 71 6.01 12.18 -1.90
C ALA A 71 6.34 11.61 -0.51
N VAL A 72 5.73 12.16 0.56
CA VAL A 72 5.92 11.66 1.93
C VAL A 72 5.42 10.22 2.07
N VAL A 73 4.23 9.90 1.56
CA VAL A 73 3.71 8.51 1.61
C VAL A 73 4.61 7.55 0.83
N CYS A 74 5.09 7.97 -0.35
CA CYS A 74 6.04 7.19 -1.14
C CYS A 74 7.34 6.94 -0.37
N LEU A 75 7.91 7.97 0.26
CA LEU A 75 9.15 7.87 1.04
C LEU A 75 8.99 6.89 2.21
N ILE A 76 7.89 6.99 2.96
CA ILE A 76 7.58 6.07 4.06
C ILE A 76 7.46 4.63 3.52
N ALA A 77 6.77 4.44 2.40
CA ALA A 77 6.62 3.12 1.80
C ALA A 77 7.97 2.55 1.31
N VAL A 78 8.87 3.37 0.76
CA VAL A 78 10.24 2.95 0.41
C VAL A 78 11.02 2.53 1.65
N LEU A 79 10.93 3.28 2.75
CA LEU A 79 11.59 2.90 4.01
C LEU A 79 11.07 1.55 4.55
N ILE A 80 9.75 1.31 4.46
CA ILE A 80 9.16 0.01 4.83
C ILE A 80 9.66 -1.11 3.93
N MET A 81 9.79 -0.87 2.61
CA MET A 81 10.37 -1.85 1.69
C MET A 81 11.84 -2.14 2.02
N CYS A 82 12.64 -1.12 2.33
CA CYS A 82 14.03 -1.29 2.76
C CYS A 82 14.13 -2.11 4.05
N LEU A 83 13.26 -1.84 5.03
CA LEU A 83 13.16 -2.62 6.26
C LEU A 83 12.79 -4.09 5.95
N GLY A 84 11.82 -4.31 5.06
CA GLY A 84 11.44 -5.65 4.62
C GLY A 84 12.61 -6.41 3.99
N ARG A 85 13.40 -5.74 3.13
CA ARG A 85 14.62 -6.32 2.55
C ARG A 85 15.67 -6.65 3.60
N ALA A 86 15.90 -5.76 4.56
CA ALA A 86 16.86 -6.00 5.65
C ALA A 86 16.45 -7.23 6.48
N LEU A 87 15.16 -7.37 6.82
CA LEU A 87 14.65 -8.54 7.54
C LEU A 87 14.78 -9.84 6.74
N ILE A 88 14.61 -9.80 5.41
CA ILE A 88 14.86 -10.97 4.55
C ILE A 88 16.35 -11.33 4.57
N ALA A 89 17.25 -10.35 4.55
CA ALA A 89 18.69 -10.61 4.51
C ALA A 89 19.26 -11.12 5.85
N LEU A 90 18.58 -10.84 6.97
CA LEU A 90 19.00 -11.23 8.33
C LEU A 90 18.49 -12.61 8.76
N LYS A 91 17.53 -13.20 8.03
CA LYS A 91 16.90 -14.49 8.34
C LYS A 91 17.41 -15.57 7.40
#